data_AF-A0A849ET70-F1
#
_entry.id   AF-A0A849ET70-F1
#
_cell.length_a   1.000
_cell.length_b   1.000
_cell.length_c   1.000
_cell.angle_alpha   90.00
_cell.angle_beta   90.00
_cell.angle_gamma   90.00
#
_symmetry.space_group_name_H-M   'P 1'
#
loop_
_entity.id
_entity.type
_entity.pdbx_description
1 polymer ?
#
loop_
_entity_poly.entity_id
_entity_poly.type
_entity_poly.pdbx_seq_one_letter_code
_entity_poly.pdbx_strand_id
1 'polypeptide(L)' 'MRIGIDLGGTKIESVLLSPDGRTLHRHRRPTPRQADPVAEYAAIC' A
#
# COMPACT_ATOMS: atom_id res chain seq x y z
N MET A 1 -11.25 -13.43 -4.53
CA MET A 1 -10.01 -12.83 -3.98
C MET A 1 -10.28 -11.36 -3.72
N ARG A 2 -9.65 -10.76 -2.70
CA ARG A 2 -9.84 -9.36 -2.33
C ARG A 2 -8.49 -8.70 -2.09
N ILE A 3 -8.39 -7.40 -2.36
CA ILE A 3 -7.21 -6.59 -2.05
C ILE A 3 -7.64 -5.50 -1.07
N GLY A 4 -6.89 -5.35 0.02
CA GLY A 4 -7.01 -4.21 0.93
C GLY A 4 -5.79 -3.30 0.77
N ILE A 5 -6.02 -1.99 0.78
CA ILE A 5 -4.97 -0.98 0.78
C ILE A 5 -5.26 0.01 1.92
N ASP A 6 -4.25 0.28 2.75
CA ASP A 6 -4.27 1.29 3.80
C ASP A 6 -3.22 2.36 3.48
N LEU A 7 -3.68 3.60 3.29
CA LEU A 7 -2.87 4.74 2.87
C LEU A 7 -2.70 5.72 4.03
N GLY A 8 -1.77 5.42 4.93
CA GLY A 8 -1.37 6.35 5.99
C GLY A 8 -0.34 7.37 5.51
N GLY A 9 -0.25 8.51 6.19
CA GLY A 9 0.77 9.55 5.90
C GLY A 9 2.20 9.14 6.28
N THR A 10 2.37 8.08 7.08
CA THR A 10 3.68 7.59 7.54
C THR A 10 4.05 6.24 6.94
N LYS A 11 3.04 5.39 6.70
CA LYS A 11 3.19 4.03 6.17
C LYS A 11 2.02 3.72 5.23
N ILE A 12 2.32 2.94 4.20
CA ILE A 12 1.35 2.35 3.29
C ILE A 12 1.40 0.82 3.46
N GLU A 13 0.23 0.20 3.56
CA GLU A 13 0.07 -1.25 3.61
C GLU A 13 -0.86 -1.75 2.50
N SER A 14 -0.57 -2.95 2.00
CA SER A 14 -1.43 -3.69 1.09
C SER A 14 -1.52 -5.15 1.52
N VAL A 15 -2.69 -5.75 1.32
CA VAL A 15 -2.95 -7.15 1.68
C VAL A 15 -3.77 -7.83 0.59
N LEU A 16 -3.34 -9.03 0.20
CA LEU A 16 -4.11 -9.93 -0.66
C LEU A 16 -4.80 -10.97 0.21
N LEU A 17 -6.12 -11.10 0.06
CA LEU A 17 -6.93 -12.07 0.79
C LEU A 17 -7.52 -13.11 -0.16
N SER A 18 -7.55 -14.36 0.30
CA SER A 18 -8.30 -15.44 -0.31
C SER A 18 -9.82 -15.20 -0.19
N PRO A 19 -10.67 -15.95 -0.92
CA PRO A 19 -12.13 -15.81 -0.80
C PRO A 19 -12.67 -16.03 0.62
N ASP A 20 -12.04 -16.90 1.42
CA ASP A 20 -12.37 -17.18 2.82
C ASP A 20 -11.73 -16.20 3.81
N GLY A 21 -11.09 -15.12 3.33
CA GLY A 21 -10.56 -14.02 4.15
C GLY A 21 -9.17 -14.27 4.75
N ARG A 22 -8.51 -15.37 4.41
CA ARG A 22 -7.12 -15.62 4.85
C ARG A 22 -6.16 -14.68 4.13
N THR A 23 -5.15 -14.20 4.86
CA THR A 23 -4.07 -13.41 4.26
C THR A 23 -3.16 -14.30 3.42
N LEU A 24 -3.10 -14.01 2.13
CA LEU A 24 -2.21 -14.67 1.16
C LEU A 24 -0.90 -13.91 1.02
N HIS A 25 -0.95 -12.58 1.02
CA HIS A 25 0.23 -11.73 0.95
C HIS A 25 0.00 -10.43 1.71
N ARG A 26 1.06 -9.89 2.31
CA ARG A 26 1.07 -8.57 2.95
C ARG A 26 2.35 -7.85 2.56
N HIS A 27 2.22 -6.58 2.17
CA HIS A 27 3.34 -5.72 1.84
C HIS A 27 3.18 -4.37 2.54
N ARG A 28 4.27 -3.91 3.17
CA ARG A 28 4.31 -2.65 3.93
C ARG A 28 5.53 -1.84 3.53
N ARG A 29 5.33 -0.55 3.28
CA ARG A 29 6.40 0.41 2.94
C ARG A 29 6.19 1.74 3.65
N PRO A 30 7.26 2.53 3.90
CA PRO A 30 7.12 3.94 4.23
C PRO A 30 6.31 4.68 3.16
N THR A 31 5.50 5.65 3.58
CA THR A 31 4.92 6.61 2.64
C THR A 31 6.06 7.42 2.03
N PRO A 32 6.08 7.62 0.70
CA PRO A 32 7.00 8.54 0.06
C PRO A 32 6.97 9.94 0.69
N ARG A 33 8.01 10.72 0.43
CA ARG A 33 8.15 12.09 0.93
C ARG A 33 9.04 12.91 0.01
N GLN A 34 8.55 13.10 -1.20
CA GLN A 34 9.10 13.92 -2.27
C GLN A 34 8.54 15.34 -2.16
N ALA A 35 9.35 16.31 -2.58
CA ALA A 35 8.92 17.70 -2.64
C ALA A 35 7.99 17.98 -3.84
N ASP A 36 8.18 17.26 -4.95
CA ASP A 36 7.37 17.39 -6.15
C ASP A 36 6.14 16.46 -6.09
N PRO A 37 4.91 16.98 -6.28
CA PRO A 37 3.70 16.16 -6.18
C PRO A 37 3.61 15.03 -7.19
N VAL A 38 4.12 15.22 -8.42
CA VAL A 38 4.06 14.17 -9.46
C VAL A 38 5.01 13.03 -9.09
N ALA A 39 6.23 13.37 -8.68
CA ALA A 39 7.21 12.41 -8.19
C ALA A 39 6.73 11.69 -6.92
N GLU A 40 6.00 12.38 -6.04
CA GLU A 40 5.41 11.81 -4.83
C GLU A 40 4.41 10.69 -5.17
N TYR A 41 3.48 10.96 -6.09
CA TYR A 41 2.51 9.94 -6.53
C TYR A 41 3.20 8.78 -7.27
N ALA A 42 4.18 9.07 -8.12
CA ALA A 42 4.92 8.04 -8.84
C ALA A 42 5.68 7.08 -7.89
N ALA A 43 6.12 7.57 -6.73
CA ALA A 43 6.85 6.79 -5.74
C ALA A 43 5.94 5.87 -4.88
N ILE A 44 4.62 5.89 -5.05
CA ILE A 44 3.69 4.98 -4.35
C ILE A 44 3.77 3.55 -4.92
N CYS A 45 4.24 3.38 -6.16
CA CYS A 45 4.39 2.09 -6.84
C CYS A 45 5.78 1.49 -6.63
#